data_AF-A0A0C1LAV6-F1
#
_entry.id   AF-A0A0C1LAV6-F1
#
_cell.length_a   1.000
_cell.length_b   1.000
_cell.length_c   1.000
_cell.angle_alpha   90.00
_cell.angle_beta   90.00
_cell.angle_gamma   90.00
#
_symmetry.space_group_name_H-M   'P 1'
#
loop_
_entity.id
_entity.type
_entity.pdbx_description
1 polymer ?
#
loop_
_entity_poly.entity_id
_entity_poly.type
_entity_poly.pdbx_seq_one_letter_code
_entity_poly.pdbx_strand_id
1 'polypeptide(L)'
;MKHLFTVLCLVLSLSCSKSDKDDEPAMQTPSSPVPESLRTGTWFTGTLSPISYYDRDGHHVGREYEAGREFTFDNNNGKGKMKFWQYIGLRTSSSCTTEHYTYKEGTIVFDGEIFTFYPVTGNFKTVKAGCSTGNGTTPRVAEGDDLEPFSFRWEIKILQGVPHLYTYEVDDVAHEKPVFVYEQVK
;
A
#
# COMPACT_ATOMS: atom_id res chain seq x y z
N MET A 1 81.45 17.46 -4.96
CA MET A 1 81.35 18.24 -6.22
C MET A 1 80.18 17.66 -7.01
N LYS A 2 79.23 18.53 -7.43
CA LYS A 2 78.22 18.46 -8.55
C LYS A 2 77.67 17.07 -8.94
N HIS A 3 76.37 16.79 -8.93
CA HIS A 3 75.29 17.25 -9.85
C HIS A 3 73.92 16.97 -9.17
N LEU A 4 72.90 17.84 -9.07
CA LEU A 4 72.02 18.46 -10.08
C LEU A 4 71.22 17.47 -10.95
N PHE A 5 69.90 17.27 -10.67
CA PHE A 5 68.77 16.95 -11.58
C PHE A 5 67.51 16.74 -10.69
N THR A 6 66.54 17.67 -10.53
CA THR A 6 65.52 18.21 -11.46
C THR A 6 64.32 17.26 -11.68
N VAL A 7 63.16 17.67 -11.11
CA VAL A 7 61.75 17.50 -11.56
C VAL A 7 61.06 16.15 -11.34
N LEU A 8 59.95 16.14 -10.57
CA LEU A 8 58.59 15.99 -11.12
C LEU A 8 57.52 16.33 -10.08
N CYS A 9 56.81 17.44 -10.33
CA CYS A 9 55.52 17.77 -9.72
C CYS A 9 54.49 16.68 -10.06
N LEU A 10 53.82 16.13 -9.06
CA LEU A 10 52.50 15.53 -9.25
C LEU A 10 51.50 16.28 -8.36
N VAL A 11 50.74 17.14 -9.02
CA VAL A 11 49.63 17.91 -8.47
C VAL A 11 48.48 16.94 -8.24
N LEU A 12 48.21 16.58 -6.98
CA LEU A 12 46.98 15.91 -6.60
C LEU A 12 45.90 16.97 -6.42
N SER A 13 45.14 17.20 -7.49
CA SER A 13 43.89 17.96 -7.48
C SER A 13 42.86 17.22 -6.64
N LEU A 14 42.64 17.72 -5.42
CA LEU A 14 41.44 17.46 -4.61
C LEU A 14 40.23 18.01 -5.38
N SER A 15 39.62 17.17 -6.21
CA SER A 15 38.30 17.44 -6.77
C SER A 15 37.26 17.17 -5.68
N CYS A 16 36.95 18.22 -4.91
CA CYS A 16 35.74 18.28 -4.09
C CYS A 16 34.53 18.34 -5.02
N SER A 17 33.99 17.19 -5.40
CA SER A 17 32.62 17.11 -5.87
C SER A 17 31.69 17.33 -4.68
N LYS A 18 31.21 18.57 -4.52
CA LYS A 18 29.95 18.84 -3.82
C LYS A 18 28.85 18.09 -4.54
N SER A 19 28.42 16.98 -3.97
CA SER A 19 27.11 16.41 -4.25
C SER A 19 26.15 16.97 -3.21
N ASP A 20 25.60 18.15 -3.51
CA ASP A 20 24.34 18.60 -2.95
C ASP A 20 23.26 17.68 -3.55
N LYS A 21 23.02 16.56 -2.88
CA LYS A 21 21.74 15.88 -2.96
C LYS A 21 21.01 16.24 -1.69
N ASP A 22 19.88 16.90 -1.86
CA ASP A 22 18.81 16.97 -0.88
C ASP A 22 18.47 15.53 -0.45
N ASP A 23 19.19 15.04 0.56
CA ASP A 23 18.69 13.98 1.41
C ASP A 23 17.57 14.64 2.22
N GLU A 24 16.35 14.67 1.66
CA GLU A 24 15.19 14.56 2.53
C GLU A 24 15.51 13.42 3.50
N PRO A 25 15.38 13.61 4.83
CA PRO A 25 15.62 12.53 5.76
C PRO A 25 14.59 11.47 5.42
N ALA A 26 14.99 10.45 4.65
CA ALA A 26 14.19 9.28 4.39
C ALA A 26 13.77 8.79 5.77
N MET A 27 12.49 8.93 6.10
CA MET A 27 11.96 8.41 7.36
C MET A 27 12.44 6.97 7.44
N GLN A 28 13.37 6.70 8.34
CA GLN A 28 13.98 5.38 8.49
C GLN A 28 12.96 4.51 9.22
N THR A 29 11.88 4.18 8.52
CA THR A 29 10.87 3.29 9.04
C THR A 29 11.45 1.86 9.09
N PRO A 30 11.12 1.07 10.13
CA PRO A 30 11.54 -0.32 10.21
C PRO A 30 11.19 -1.10 8.95
N SER A 31 12.05 -2.02 8.55
CA SER A 31 11.84 -2.85 7.37
C SER A 31 12.57 -4.18 7.50
N SER A 32 11.92 -5.26 7.05
CA SER A 32 12.54 -6.57 6.85
C SER A 32 12.29 -7.06 5.42
N PRO A 33 13.04 -8.05 4.92
CA PRO A 33 12.69 -8.70 3.66
C PRO A 33 11.27 -9.30 3.71
N VAL A 34 10.52 -9.14 2.62
CA VAL A 34 9.22 -9.81 2.40
C VAL A 34 9.46 -11.29 2.09
N PRO A 35 8.73 -12.23 2.73
CA PRO A 35 8.72 -13.64 2.36
C PRO A 35 8.44 -13.88 0.88
N GLU A 36 9.16 -14.83 0.26
CA GLU A 36 9.04 -15.08 -1.18
C GLU A 36 7.62 -15.44 -1.64
N SER A 37 6.88 -16.17 -0.80
CA SER A 37 5.49 -16.55 -1.06
C SER A 37 4.54 -15.36 -1.22
N LEU A 38 4.85 -14.20 -0.64
CA LEU A 38 4.02 -13.00 -0.68
C LEU A 38 4.35 -12.04 -1.82
N ARG A 39 5.55 -12.13 -2.41
CA ARG A 39 6.03 -11.19 -3.43
C ARG A 39 5.42 -11.37 -4.82
N THR A 40 4.73 -12.49 -5.05
CA THR A 40 4.15 -12.79 -6.36
C THR A 40 2.75 -12.21 -6.46
N GLY A 41 2.52 -11.39 -7.49
CA GLY A 41 1.19 -10.87 -7.84
C GLY A 41 0.63 -9.86 -6.84
N THR A 42 -0.69 -9.73 -6.87
CA THR A 42 -1.46 -8.84 -6.00
C THR A 42 -2.35 -9.67 -5.09
N TRP A 43 -2.45 -9.31 -3.82
CA TRP A 43 -3.36 -9.96 -2.88
C TRP A 43 -4.63 -9.13 -2.79
N PHE A 44 -5.74 -9.63 -3.33
CA PHE A 44 -6.98 -8.90 -3.46
C PHE A 44 -8.10 -9.52 -2.63
N THR A 45 -8.89 -8.69 -1.96
CA THR A 45 -10.16 -9.09 -1.36
C THR A 45 -11.23 -8.06 -1.70
N GLY A 46 -12.47 -8.51 -1.88
CA GLY A 46 -13.55 -7.61 -2.23
C GLY A 46 -14.92 -8.18 -1.91
N THR A 47 -15.89 -7.29 -1.77
CA THR A 47 -17.29 -7.64 -1.53
C THR A 47 -18.19 -6.78 -2.40
N LEU A 48 -19.31 -7.37 -2.81
CA LEU A 48 -20.37 -6.71 -3.56
C LEU A 48 -21.69 -6.97 -2.82
N SER A 49 -22.44 -5.91 -2.51
CA SER A 49 -23.74 -6.03 -1.84
C SER A 49 -24.70 -6.90 -2.65
N PRO A 50 -25.57 -7.71 -2.01
CA PRO A 50 -26.64 -8.41 -2.69
C PRO A 50 -27.72 -7.46 -3.24
N ILE A 51 -27.78 -6.20 -2.77
CA ILE A 51 -28.75 -5.21 -3.22
C ILE A 51 -28.21 -4.49 -4.46
N SER A 52 -28.95 -4.65 -5.55
CA SER A 52 -28.70 -3.99 -6.83
C SER A 52 -29.78 -2.96 -7.12
N TYR A 53 -29.39 -1.85 -7.72
CA TYR A 53 -30.29 -0.81 -8.19
C TYR A 53 -30.45 -0.87 -9.71
N TYR A 54 -31.67 -0.54 -10.14
CA TYR A 54 -32.05 -0.51 -11.55
C TYR A 54 -32.75 0.82 -11.84
N ASP A 55 -32.54 1.37 -13.03
CA ASP A 55 -33.33 2.50 -13.51
C ASP A 55 -34.76 2.08 -13.89
N ARG A 56 -35.57 3.05 -14.34
CA ARG A 56 -36.97 2.80 -14.72
C ARG A 56 -37.13 1.90 -15.96
N ASP A 57 -36.08 1.82 -16.78
CA ASP A 57 -36.03 1.01 -17.99
C ASP A 57 -35.47 -0.40 -17.69
N GLY A 58 -35.12 -0.67 -16.43
CA GLY A 58 -34.61 -1.95 -15.98
C GLY A 58 -33.10 -2.15 -16.18
N HIS A 59 -32.35 -1.10 -16.53
CA HIS A 59 -30.90 -1.20 -16.62
C HIS A 59 -30.25 -1.19 -15.23
N HIS A 60 -29.27 -2.07 -15.02
CA HIS A 60 -28.50 -2.11 -13.78
C HIS A 60 -27.63 -0.85 -13.65
N VAL A 61 -27.83 -0.09 -12.58
CA VAL A 61 -27.11 1.18 -12.31
C VAL A 61 -26.12 1.08 -11.16
N GLY A 62 -25.93 -0.12 -10.59
CA GLY A 62 -24.91 -0.40 -9.58
C GLY A 62 -25.46 -1.13 -8.36
N ARG A 63 -24.57 -1.42 -7.41
CA ARG A 63 -24.90 -2.05 -6.12
C ARG A 63 -24.81 -1.05 -4.99
N GLU A 64 -25.58 -1.29 -3.92
CA GLU A 64 -25.62 -0.43 -2.73
C GLU A 64 -24.25 -0.23 -2.10
N TYR A 65 -23.47 -1.31 -2.03
CA TYR A 65 -22.15 -1.30 -1.46
C TYR A 65 -21.20 -2.14 -2.31
N GLU A 66 -20.01 -1.61 -2.52
CA GLU A 66 -18.89 -2.28 -3.17
C GLU A 66 -17.64 -1.96 -2.34
N ALA A 67 -16.82 -2.97 -2.07
CA ALA A 67 -15.53 -2.74 -1.45
C ALA A 67 -14.47 -3.63 -2.08
N GLY A 68 -13.28 -3.07 -2.24
CA GLY A 68 -12.10 -3.78 -2.70
C GLY A 68 -10.89 -3.32 -1.90
N ARG A 69 -10.00 -4.24 -1.58
CA ARG A 69 -8.71 -3.96 -0.95
C ARG A 69 -7.65 -4.80 -1.63
N GLU A 70 -6.48 -4.21 -1.83
CA GLU A 70 -5.34 -4.93 -2.37
C GLU A 70 -4.05 -4.60 -1.64
N PHE A 71 -3.19 -5.61 -1.55
CA PHE A 71 -1.80 -5.49 -1.15
C PHE A 71 -0.88 -5.91 -2.29
N THR A 72 0.18 -5.15 -2.51
CA THR A 72 1.34 -5.60 -3.27
C THR A 72 2.57 -5.49 -2.38
N PHE A 73 3.43 -6.51 -2.43
CA PHE A 73 4.65 -6.57 -1.63
C PHE A 73 5.86 -6.66 -2.54
N ASP A 74 6.93 -5.96 -2.17
CA ASP A 74 8.19 -5.98 -2.92
C ASP A 74 9.40 -5.84 -1.98
N ASN A 75 10.59 -6.19 -2.47
CA ASN A 75 11.85 -5.93 -1.79
C ASN A 75 12.70 -4.96 -2.61
N ASN A 76 13.04 -3.81 -2.03
CA ASN A 76 14.00 -2.89 -2.61
C ASN A 76 15.29 -2.90 -1.78
N ASN A 77 16.40 -3.36 -2.35
CA ASN A 77 17.69 -3.47 -1.68
C ASN A 77 17.63 -4.24 -0.34
N GLY A 78 16.88 -5.36 -0.32
CA GLY A 78 16.69 -6.18 0.88
C GLY A 78 15.72 -5.59 1.93
N LYS A 79 15.12 -4.42 1.66
CA LYS A 79 14.10 -3.80 2.51
C LYS A 79 12.72 -4.03 1.93
N GLY A 80 11.82 -4.63 2.71
CA GLY A 80 10.44 -4.87 2.34
C GLY A 80 9.63 -3.59 2.22
N LYS A 81 8.84 -3.54 1.16
CA LYS A 81 7.89 -2.49 0.81
C LYS A 81 6.52 -3.09 0.61
N MET A 82 5.51 -2.29 0.90
CA MET A 82 4.11 -2.65 0.69
C MET A 82 3.37 -1.46 0.11
N LYS A 83 2.47 -1.72 -0.83
CA LYS A 83 1.45 -0.77 -1.26
C LYS A 83 0.08 -1.33 -0.92
N PHE A 84 -0.77 -0.46 -0.42
CA PHE A 84 -2.15 -0.74 -0.07
C PHE A 84 -3.06 0.14 -0.90
N TRP A 85 -4.05 -0.47 -1.55
CA TRP A 85 -5.18 0.26 -2.10
C TRP A 85 -6.49 -0.22 -1.49
N GLN A 86 -7.42 0.71 -1.35
CA GLN A 86 -8.79 0.40 -0.98
C GLN A 86 -9.76 1.25 -1.80
N TYR A 87 -10.85 0.61 -2.19
CA TYR A 87 -12.04 1.24 -2.76
C TYR A 87 -13.24 0.90 -1.88
N ILE A 88 -14.07 1.90 -1.59
CA ILE A 88 -15.40 1.73 -0.99
C ILE A 88 -16.38 2.56 -1.81
N GLY A 89 -17.28 1.90 -2.51
CA GLY A 89 -18.39 2.49 -3.24
C GLY A 89 -19.69 2.35 -2.48
N LEU A 90 -20.43 3.45 -2.38
CA LEU A 90 -21.75 3.53 -1.78
C LEU A 90 -22.71 4.12 -2.80
N ARG A 91 -23.84 3.46 -3.05
CA ARG A 91 -24.91 3.97 -3.90
C ARG A 91 -26.22 3.97 -3.14
N THR A 92 -27.05 4.98 -3.38
CA THR A 92 -28.40 5.06 -2.84
C THR A 92 -29.43 4.95 -3.96
N SER A 93 -30.68 4.68 -3.59
CA SER A 93 -31.82 4.67 -4.50
C SER A 93 -32.11 6.03 -5.16
N SER A 94 -31.54 7.13 -4.64
CA SER A 94 -31.66 8.47 -5.22
C SER A 94 -30.57 8.79 -6.26
N SER A 95 -29.88 7.77 -6.78
CA SER A 95 -28.73 7.91 -7.69
C SER A 95 -27.51 8.64 -7.10
N CYS A 96 -27.48 8.85 -5.78
CA CYS A 96 -26.28 9.39 -5.12
C CYS A 96 -25.24 8.28 -5.02
N THR A 97 -24.07 8.54 -5.59
CA THR A 97 -22.89 7.68 -5.54
C THR A 97 -21.80 8.39 -4.77
N THR A 98 -21.22 7.71 -3.79
CA THR A 98 -20.03 8.15 -3.06
C THR A 98 -18.98 7.07 -3.16
N GLU A 99 -17.81 7.40 -3.69
CA GLU A 99 -16.68 6.49 -3.82
C GLU A 99 -15.50 7.02 -3.02
N HIS A 100 -14.93 6.17 -2.17
CA HIS A 100 -13.74 6.47 -1.38
C HIS A 100 -12.60 5.61 -1.89
N TYR A 101 -11.52 6.26 -2.30
CA TYR A 101 -10.27 5.63 -2.68
C TYR A 101 -9.22 5.95 -1.63
N THR A 102 -8.45 4.95 -1.24
CA THR A 102 -7.28 5.07 -0.37
C THR A 102 -6.09 4.44 -1.07
N TYR A 103 -4.96 5.14 -1.04
CA TYR A 103 -3.66 4.62 -1.38
C TYR A 103 -2.71 4.88 -0.21
N LYS A 104 -1.93 3.87 0.18
CA LYS A 104 -0.80 4.03 1.09
C LYS A 104 0.37 3.22 0.58
N GLU A 105 1.59 3.73 0.75
CA GLU A 105 2.81 2.98 0.52
C GLU A 105 3.82 3.24 1.65
N GLY A 106 4.66 2.25 1.90
CA GLY A 106 5.55 2.30 3.06
C GLY A 106 6.46 1.10 3.16
N THR A 107 7.08 0.93 4.31
CA THR A 107 7.86 -0.26 4.63
C THR A 107 7.04 -1.28 5.38
N ILE A 108 7.50 -2.53 5.36
CA ILE A 108 6.89 -3.62 6.12
C ILE A 108 7.97 -4.38 6.88
N VAL A 109 7.61 -4.84 8.07
CA VAL A 109 8.39 -5.78 8.88
C VAL A 109 7.59 -7.06 9.04
N PHE A 110 8.23 -8.19 8.82
CA PHE A 110 7.75 -9.52 9.15
C PHE A 110 8.55 -10.03 10.35
N ASP A 111 7.86 -10.34 11.44
CA ASP A 111 8.41 -10.93 12.66
C ASP A 111 7.61 -12.19 12.99
N GLY A 112 8.10 -13.34 12.50
CA GLY A 112 7.38 -14.61 12.53
C GLY A 112 6.02 -14.50 11.83
N GLU A 113 4.96 -14.74 12.60
CA GLU A 113 3.57 -14.75 12.12
C GLU A 113 2.94 -13.35 12.10
N ILE A 114 3.64 -12.31 12.51
CA ILE A 114 3.13 -10.94 12.51
C ILE A 114 3.82 -10.16 11.40
N PHE A 115 3.04 -9.38 10.65
CA PHE A 115 3.60 -8.28 9.87
C PHE A 115 3.10 -6.95 10.41
N THR A 116 3.97 -5.94 10.33
CA THR A 116 3.64 -4.54 10.65
C THR A 116 3.94 -3.69 9.43
N PHE A 117 2.92 -3.02 8.91
CA PHE A 117 3.05 -2.03 7.86
C PHE A 117 3.27 -0.65 8.47
N TYR A 118 4.28 0.07 7.97
CA TYR A 118 4.61 1.43 8.35
C TYR A 118 4.35 2.33 7.12
N PRO A 119 3.14 2.89 6.97
CA PRO A 119 2.86 3.83 5.90
C PRO A 119 3.81 5.03 5.99
N VAL A 120 4.35 5.47 4.85
CA VAL A 120 5.23 6.64 4.76
C VAL A 120 4.56 7.74 3.96
N THR A 121 3.83 7.37 2.91
CA THR A 121 3.04 8.29 2.10
C THR A 121 1.69 7.66 1.77
N GLY A 122 0.74 8.51 1.40
CA GLY A 122 -0.57 8.05 0.99
C GLY A 122 -1.44 9.18 0.48
N ASN A 123 -2.56 8.81 -0.12
CA ASN A 123 -3.57 9.75 -0.54
C ASN A 123 -4.97 9.13 -0.42
N PHE A 124 -5.93 10.03 -0.32
CA PHE A 124 -7.35 9.73 -0.29
C PHE A 124 -8.03 10.52 -1.39
N LYS A 125 -9.05 9.93 -2.00
CA LYS A 125 -9.91 10.62 -2.95
C LYS A 125 -11.34 10.22 -2.68
N THR A 126 -12.21 11.21 -2.47
CA THR A 126 -13.65 10.99 -2.42
C THR A 126 -14.29 11.55 -3.69
N VAL A 127 -15.11 10.74 -4.35
CA VAL A 127 -15.93 11.15 -5.50
C VAL A 127 -17.39 11.11 -5.09
N LYS A 128 -18.13 12.19 -5.34
CA LYS A 128 -19.58 12.28 -5.12
C LYS A 128 -20.28 12.65 -6.41
N ALA A 129 -21.33 11.92 -6.76
CA ALA A 129 -22.16 12.17 -7.93
C ALA A 129 -23.64 11.93 -7.61
N GLY A 130 -24.54 12.79 -8.10
CA GLY A 130 -25.98 12.68 -7.86
C GLY A 130 -26.42 12.91 -6.41
N CYS A 131 -25.58 13.54 -5.57
CA CYS A 131 -25.87 13.71 -4.14
C CYS A 131 -26.41 15.10 -3.80
N SER A 132 -27.41 15.18 -2.93
CA SER A 132 -28.02 16.45 -2.50
C SER A 132 -27.06 17.35 -1.71
N THR A 133 -26.06 16.76 -1.06
CA THR A 133 -25.01 17.46 -0.33
C THR A 133 -23.90 18.03 -1.24
N GLY A 134 -24.04 17.89 -2.56
CA GLY A 134 -23.07 18.35 -3.55
C GLY A 134 -22.38 17.20 -4.30
N ASN A 135 -21.76 17.57 -5.42
CA ASN A 135 -21.03 16.67 -6.32
C ASN A 135 -19.58 17.13 -6.47
N GLY A 136 -18.71 16.23 -6.91
CA GLY A 136 -17.32 16.54 -7.25
C GLY A 136 -16.33 15.54 -6.69
N THR A 137 -15.05 15.88 -6.86
CA THR A 137 -13.93 15.06 -6.41
C THR A 137 -13.10 15.85 -5.40
N THR A 138 -12.86 15.26 -4.24
CA THR A 138 -12.06 15.85 -3.16
C THR A 138 -10.83 14.97 -2.90
N PRO A 139 -9.64 15.38 -3.35
CA PRO A 139 -8.38 14.72 -2.99
C PRO A 139 -7.88 15.22 -1.62
N ARG A 140 -7.12 14.36 -0.92
CA ARG A 140 -6.43 14.69 0.32
C ARG A 140 -5.17 13.85 0.45
N VAL A 141 -4.06 14.43 0.90
CA VAL A 141 -2.84 13.69 1.23
C VAL A 141 -3.00 13.04 2.60
N ALA A 142 -2.42 11.85 2.80
CA ALA A 142 -2.39 11.20 4.11
C ALA A 142 -1.38 11.89 5.03
N GLU A 143 -1.80 12.25 6.25
CA GLU A 143 -0.99 12.99 7.22
C GLU A 143 -1.31 12.50 8.65
N GLY A 144 -0.38 12.71 9.58
CA GLY A 144 -0.57 12.37 11.01
C GLY A 144 -1.04 10.93 11.21
N ASP A 145 -2.18 10.78 11.89
CA ASP A 145 -2.79 9.50 12.25
C ASP A 145 -3.12 8.61 11.03
N ASP A 146 -3.25 9.18 9.82
CA ASP A 146 -3.44 8.38 8.61
C ASP A 146 -2.24 7.48 8.30
N LEU A 147 -1.05 7.84 8.80
CA LEU A 147 0.20 7.12 8.55
C LEU A 147 0.62 6.27 9.74
N GLU A 148 -0.27 6.07 10.73
CA GLU A 148 0.02 5.19 11.85
C GLU A 148 0.29 3.75 11.37
N PRO A 149 1.34 3.10 11.92
CA PRO A 149 1.60 1.70 11.64
C PRO A 149 0.46 0.81 12.12
N PHE A 150 0.18 -0.25 11.37
CA PHE A 150 -0.75 -1.29 11.79
C PHE A 150 -0.16 -2.67 11.57
N SER A 151 -0.64 -3.63 12.35
CA SER A 151 -0.12 -4.98 12.37
C SER A 151 -1.22 -6.01 12.21
N PHE A 152 -0.91 -7.10 11.55
CA PHE A 152 -1.76 -8.28 11.49
C PHE A 152 -0.91 -9.53 11.73
N ARG A 153 -1.54 -10.53 12.34
CA ARG A 153 -1.09 -11.91 12.16
C ARG A 153 -1.42 -12.35 10.75
N TRP A 154 -0.60 -13.23 10.17
CA TRP A 154 -0.80 -13.68 8.81
C TRP A 154 -0.44 -15.15 8.61
N GLU A 155 -1.13 -15.77 7.66
CA GLU A 155 -0.77 -17.08 7.12
C GLU A 155 -1.20 -17.17 5.65
N ILE A 156 -0.59 -18.08 4.91
CA ILE A 156 -1.03 -18.42 3.55
C ILE A 156 -1.68 -19.79 3.57
N LYS A 157 -2.92 -19.88 3.08
CA LYS A 157 -3.62 -21.14 2.84
C LYS A 157 -3.81 -21.33 1.33
N ILE A 158 -3.72 -22.56 0.87
CA ILE A 158 -4.01 -22.90 -0.53
C ILE A 158 -5.43 -23.46 -0.60
N LEU A 159 -6.32 -22.76 -1.31
CA LEU A 159 -7.70 -23.20 -1.55
C LEU A 159 -7.89 -23.42 -3.03
N GLN A 160 -8.32 -24.62 -3.43
CA GLN A 160 -8.55 -24.97 -4.84
C GLN A 160 -7.36 -24.66 -5.76
N GLY A 161 -6.14 -24.76 -5.24
CA GLY A 161 -4.90 -24.45 -5.98
C GLY A 161 -4.54 -22.97 -6.04
N VAL A 162 -5.30 -22.08 -5.41
CA VAL A 162 -5.06 -20.64 -5.37
C VAL A 162 -4.57 -20.23 -3.97
N PRO A 163 -3.43 -19.54 -3.86
CA PRO A 163 -2.98 -18.99 -2.59
C PRO A 163 -3.91 -17.91 -2.07
N HIS A 164 -4.20 -17.99 -0.77
CA HIS A 164 -4.99 -17.02 -0.03
C HIS A 164 -4.20 -16.53 1.19
N LEU A 165 -4.03 -15.23 1.32
CA LEU A 165 -3.43 -14.58 2.47
C LEU A 165 -4.55 -14.28 3.47
N TYR A 166 -4.48 -14.95 4.61
CA TYR A 166 -5.37 -14.70 5.73
C TYR A 166 -4.69 -13.71 6.67
N THR A 167 -5.44 -12.71 7.14
CA THR A 167 -4.97 -11.77 8.16
C THR A 167 -5.85 -11.83 9.39
N TYR A 168 -5.25 -11.79 10.57
CA TYR A 168 -5.92 -11.85 11.86
C TYR A 168 -5.48 -10.70 12.75
N GLU A 169 -6.31 -10.34 13.71
CA GLU A 169 -5.90 -9.43 14.78
C GLU A 169 -4.67 -9.99 15.51
N VAL A 170 -3.81 -9.11 16.02
CA VAL A 170 -2.54 -9.50 16.64
C VAL A 170 -2.74 -10.36 17.90
N ASP A 171 -3.89 -10.23 18.56
CA ASP A 171 -4.28 -11.01 19.73
C ASP A 171 -4.96 -12.34 19.40
N ASP A 172 -5.36 -12.59 18.15
CA ASP A 172 -5.90 -13.88 17.69
C ASP A 172 -4.78 -14.88 17.38
N VAL A 173 -4.11 -15.32 18.45
CA VAL A 173 -3.00 -16.29 18.39
C VAL A 173 -3.44 -17.65 17.82
N ALA A 174 -4.73 -17.98 17.94
CA ALA A 174 -5.29 -19.25 17.49
C ALA A 174 -5.74 -19.23 16.02
N HIS A 175 -5.70 -18.07 15.35
CA HIS A 175 -6.13 -17.88 13.97
C HIS A 175 -7.60 -18.31 13.74
N GLU A 176 -8.48 -17.98 14.68
CA GLU A 176 -9.90 -18.40 14.64
C GLU A 176 -10.77 -17.49 13.78
N LYS A 177 -10.47 -16.18 13.74
CA LYS A 177 -11.34 -15.13 13.20
C LYS A 177 -10.58 -14.26 12.21
N PRO A 178 -10.50 -14.67 10.93
CA PRO A 178 -9.82 -13.85 9.94
C PRO A 178 -10.55 -12.51 9.76
N VAL A 179 -9.77 -11.43 9.80
CA VAL A 179 -10.25 -10.06 9.55
C VAL A 179 -10.46 -9.87 8.05
N PHE A 180 -9.50 -10.33 7.24
CA PHE A 180 -9.56 -10.34 5.79
C PHE A 180 -8.93 -11.61 5.23
N VAL A 181 -9.44 -12.03 4.08
CA VAL A 181 -8.90 -13.12 3.29
C VAL A 181 -8.69 -12.61 1.87
N TYR A 182 -7.44 -12.55 1.45
CA TYR A 182 -7.03 -12.04 0.14
C TYR A 182 -6.66 -13.19 -0.77
N GLU A 183 -7.27 -13.25 -1.95
CA GLU A 183 -6.88 -14.17 -3.02
C GLU A 183 -5.68 -13.57 -3.77
N GLN A 184 -4.71 -14.41 -4.14
CA GLN A 184 -3.62 -13.99 -5.02
C GLN A 184 -4.12 -13.88 -6.47
N VAL A 185 -4.18 -12.66 -7.00
CA VAL A 185 -4.47 -12.37 -8.41
C VAL A 185 -3.18 -12.10 -9.18
N LYS A 186 -3.13 -12.56 -10.43
CA LYS A 186 -1.97 -12.42 -11.31
C LYS A 186 -1.94 -11.10 -12.05
#